data_AF-A0A428X862-F1
#
_entry.id   AF-A0A428X862-F1
#
_cell.length_a   1.000
_cell.length_b   1.000
_cell.length_c   1.000
_cell.angle_alpha   90.00
_cell.angle_beta   90.00
_cell.angle_gamma   90.00
#
_symmetry.space_group_name_H-M   'P 1'
#
loop_
_entity.id
_entity.type
_entity.pdbx_description
1 polymer ?
#
loop_
_entity_poly.entity_id
_entity_poly.type
_entity_poly.pdbx_seq_one_letter_code
_entity_poly.pdbx_strand_id
1 'polypeptide(L)' 'MPELPRAVWRRSARCVSDHHCVEIADLGDAVGLRNSQRSELSLTFSKQVWRGFVDRVKAGDFHSVQD' A
#
# COMPACT_ATOMS: atom_id res chain seq x y z
N MET A 1 -15.94 -18.92 10.00
CA MET A 1 -15.34 -17.58 10.21
C MET A 1 -15.96 -16.66 9.18
N PRO A 2 -16.56 -15.52 9.54
CA PRO A 2 -17.15 -14.65 8.54
C PRO A 2 -16.04 -14.16 7.62
N GLU A 3 -16.21 -14.41 6.34
CA GLU A 3 -15.32 -13.94 5.29
C GLU A 3 -15.39 -12.42 5.25
N LEU A 4 -14.29 -11.76 5.65
CA LEU A 4 -14.13 -10.34 5.40
C LEU A 4 -14.30 -10.12 3.89
N PRO A 5 -15.07 -9.12 3.43
CA PRO A 5 -15.22 -8.82 2.01
C PRO A 5 -13.83 -8.83 1.37
N ARG A 6 -13.65 -9.68 0.36
CA ARG A 6 -12.34 -9.91 -0.26
C ARG A 6 -11.76 -8.55 -0.67
N ALA A 7 -10.70 -8.13 0.02
CA ALA A 7 -10.13 -6.81 -0.16
C ALA A 7 -9.85 -6.54 -1.64
N VAL A 8 -10.31 -5.38 -2.13
CA VAL A 8 -10.11 -4.99 -3.54
C VAL A 8 -8.76 -4.30 -3.65
N TRP A 9 -7.75 -5.07 -4.07
CA TRP A 9 -6.39 -4.59 -4.27
C TRP A 9 -6.26 -3.81 -5.57
N ARG A 10 -5.62 -2.65 -5.51
CA ARG A 10 -5.39 -1.75 -6.65
C ARG A 10 -3.91 -1.43 -6.78
N ARG A 11 -3.39 -1.46 -8.01
CA ARG A 11 -2.04 -0.98 -8.36
C ARG A 11 -2.14 0.32 -9.17
N SER A 12 -1.04 1.07 -9.20
CA SER A 12 -0.89 2.24 -10.08
C SER A 12 -0.94 1.82 -11.55
N ALA A 13 -1.66 2.55 -12.39
CA ALA A 13 -1.65 2.35 -13.85
C ALA A 13 -0.26 2.59 -14.49
N ARG A 14 0.64 3.29 -13.79
CA ARG A 14 2.04 3.44 -14.22
C ARG A 14 2.88 2.19 -13.95
N CYS A 15 2.40 1.25 -13.14
CA CYS A 15 3.06 -0.04 -12.96
C CYS A 15 2.71 -0.95 -14.14
N VAL A 16 3.43 -0.77 -15.23
CA VAL A 16 3.23 -1.49 -16.50
C VAL A 16 3.95 -2.84 -16.54
N SER A 17 4.96 -3.05 -15.70
CA SER A 17 5.54 -4.38 -15.50
C SER A 17 4.67 -5.20 -14.56
N ASP A 18 4.53 -6.49 -14.83
CA ASP A 18 3.87 -7.43 -13.91
C ASP A 18 4.76 -7.83 -12.71
N HIS A 19 5.81 -7.05 -12.46
CA HIS A 19 6.82 -7.32 -11.46
C HIS A 19 6.99 -6.11 -10.55
N HIS A 20 7.11 -6.38 -9.24
CA HIS A 20 7.43 -5.43 -8.18
C HIS A 20 6.43 -4.28 -7.98
N CYS A 21 5.16 -4.44 -8.38
CA CYS A 21 4.15 -3.42 -8.10
C CYS A 21 3.77 -3.44 -6.61
N VAL A 22 3.58 -2.25 -6.05
CA VAL A 22 2.87 -2.09 -4.78
C VAL A 22 1.37 -2.05 -5.07
N GLU A 23 0.63 -2.85 -4.31
CA GLU A 23 -0.82 -2.88 -4.32
C GLU A 23 -1.37 -2.37 -2.99
N ILE A 24 -2.48 -1.64 -3.05
CA ILE A 24 -3.13 -1.03 -1.89
C ILE A 24 -4.61 -1.41 -1.87
N ALA A 25 -5.16 -1.65 -0.69
CA ALA A 25 -6.59 -1.88 -0.48
C ALA A 25 -7.13 -1.00 0.67
N ASP A 26 -8.33 -0.46 0.49
CA ASP A 26 -9.12 0.11 1.61
C ASP A 26 -9.83 -1.05 2.32
N LEU A 27 -9.60 -1.18 3.63
CA LEU A 27 -10.13 -2.24 4.48
C LEU A 27 -11.16 -1.70 5.49
N GLY A 28 -11.68 -0.49 5.30
CA GLY A 28 -12.57 0.17 6.27
C GLY A 28 -11.77 1.13 7.15
N ASP A 29 -11.32 0.70 8.33
CA ASP A 29 -10.55 1.56 9.25
C ASP A 29 -9.03 1.50 9.02
N ALA A 30 -8.62 0.64 8.09
CA ALA A 30 -7.23 0.38 7.78
C ALA A 30 -6.96 0.40 6.27
N VAL A 31 -5.68 0.49 5.95
CA VAL A 31 -5.15 0.41 4.60
C VAL A 31 -4.17 -0.76 4.55
N GLY A 32 -4.44 -1.70 3.64
CA GLY A 32 -3.54 -2.81 3.34
C GLY A 32 -2.53 -2.41 2.26
N LEU A 33 -1.29 -2.86 2.41
CA LEU A 33 -0.22 -2.69 1.44
C LEU A 33 0.49 -4.02 1.22
N ARG A 34 0.74 -4.40 -0.04
CA ARG A 34 1.51 -5.60 -0.37
C ARG A 34 2.29 -5.45 -1.67
N ASN A 35 3.24 -6.35 -1.86
CA ASN A 35 3.93 -6.52 -3.15
C ASN A 35 3.13 -7.51 -4.02
N SER A 36 2.90 -7.18 -5.29
CA SER A 36 2.17 -8.03 -6.23
C SER A 36 2.78 -9.44 -6.38
N GLN A 37 4.09 -9.59 -6.23
CA GLN A 37 4.77 -10.89 -6.29
C GLN A 37 4.70 -11.69 -4.98
N ARG A 38 4.32 -11.04 -3.86
CA ARG A 38 4.25 -11.63 -2.51
C ARG A 38 2.90 -11.30 -1.89
N SER A 39 1.83 -11.59 -2.63
CA SER A 39 0.46 -11.15 -2.33
C SER A 39 -0.14 -11.76 -1.06
N GLU A 40 0.49 -12.82 -0.54
CA GLU A 40 0.18 -13.49 0.71
C GLU A 40 0.69 -12.72 1.94
N LEU A 41 1.70 -11.87 1.77
CA LEU A 41 2.26 -11.02 2.82
C LEU A 41 1.77 -9.59 2.63
N SER A 42 1.01 -9.09 3.60
CA SER A 42 0.53 -7.72 3.60
C SER A 42 0.84 -7.02 4.91
N LEU A 43 1.12 -5.72 4.81
CA LEU A 43 1.21 -4.81 5.92
C LEU A 43 -0.11 -4.05 6.03
N THR A 44 -0.56 -3.81 7.25
CA THR A 44 -1.81 -3.08 7.52
C THR A 44 -1.51 -1.89 8.41
N PHE A 45 -2.00 -0.72 7.99
CA PHE A 45 -1.85 0.53 8.72
C PHE A 45 -3.22 1.12 9.03
N SER A 46 -3.36 1.85 10.14
CA SER A 46 -4.58 2.63 10.37
C SER A 46 -4.72 3.73 9.30
N LYS A 47 -5.95 4.14 9.00
CA LYS A 47 -6.19 5.28 8.08
C LYS A 47 -5.50 6.57 8.50
N GLN A 48 -5.28 6.78 9.80
CA GLN A 48 -4.57 7.96 10.31
C GLN A 48 -3.07 7.89 9.97
N VAL A 49 -2.42 6.76 10.26
CA VAL A 49 -1.00 6.56 9.96
C VAL A 49 -0.76 6.64 8.44
N TRP A 50 -1.64 6.02 7.65
CA TRP A 50 -1.55 6.06 6.20
C TRP A 50 -1.62 7.49 5.63
N ARG A 51 -2.57 8.31 6.12
CA ARG A 51 -2.67 9.72 5.71
C ARG A 51 -1.40 10.50 6.03
N GLY A 52 -0.91 10.39 7.27
CA GLY A 52 0.33 11.05 7.67
C GLY A 52 1.55 10.57 6.87
N PHE A 53 1.62 9.30 6.49
CA PHE A 53 2.66 8.80 5.59
C PHE A 53 2.58 9.46 4.21
N VAL A 54 1.40 9.48 3.58
CA VAL A 54 1.19 10.08 2.25
C VAL A 54 1.51 11.58 2.25
N ASP A 55 1.13 12.31 3.30
CA ASP A 55 1.41 13.75 3.40
C ASP A 55 2.92 14.02 3.46
N ARG A 56 3.68 13.24 4.24
CA ARG A 56 5.15 13.33 4.29
C ARG A 56 5.83 12.93 2.98
N VAL A 57 5.32 11.92 2.27
CA VAL A 57 5.81 11.56 0.93
C VAL A 57 5.64 12.74 -0.03
N LYS A 58 4.48 13.40 -0.02
CA LYS A 58 4.22 14.58 -0.86
C LYS A 58 5.08 15.78 -0.47
N ALA A 59 5.42 15.92 0.80
CA ALA A 59 6.32 16.97 1.30
C ALA A 59 7.79 16.72 0.90
N GLY A 60 8.14 15.52 0.44
CA GLY A 60 9.50 15.15 0.07
C GLY A 60 10.37 14.67 1.23
N ASP A 61 9.77 14.37 2.38
CA ASP A 61 10.49 14.00 3.61
C ASP A 61 11.25 12.66 3.50
N PHE A 62 10.91 11.84 2.51
CA PHE A 62 11.52 10.54 2.27
C PHE A 62 12.37 10.58 1.00
N HIS A 63 13.54 11.18 1.11
CA HIS A 63 14.60 11.00 0.12
C HIS A 63 15.47 9.81 0.52
N SER A 64 15.84 8.97 -0.44
CA SER A 64 16.92 8.01 -0.23
C SER A 64 18.22 8.78 -0.05
N VAL A 65 18.81 8.78 1.14
CA VAL A 65 20.21 9.16 1.29
C VAL A 65 21.02 8.14 0.49
N GLN A 66 21.57 8.55 -0.65
CA GLN A 66 22.58 7.80 -1.38
C GLN A 66 23.89 8.54 -1.13
N ASP A 67 24.69 8.02 -0.19
CA ASP A 67 26.12 8.28 -0.11
C ASP A 67 26.87 7.33 -1.06
#